data_AF-A0A3N9U2F2-F1
#
_entry.id   AF-A0A3N9U2F2-F1
#
_cell.length_a   1.000
_cell.length_b   1.000
_cell.length_c   1.000
_cell.angle_alpha   90.00
_cell.angle_beta   90.00
_cell.angle_gamma   90.00
#
_symmetry.space_group_name_H-M   'P 1'
#
loop_
_entity.id
_entity.type
_entity.pdbx_description
1 polymer ?
#
loop_
_entity_poly.entity_id
_entity_poly.type
_entity_poly.pdbx_seq_one_letter_code
_entity_poly.pdbx_strand_id
1 'polypeptide(L)'
;MTKSSGRFVYLEVTRLFLVFYLVFPLAFYGLPYLYSLSEGAIRLHFFNTFSISSNDFFIFFIGHCLLGSGVLAACWKQGVILRVRRNQSPMFSIITLVLFLLPFLVSNGYIKSIVMPFFLILLVCRWPGNRVFLCLFFIAFAQMLVSADRFPVLLIIMLWLLPFIAKQSFFKIIIFGCFAVLFLVFILQPLRSGILPFSGYFSDYSYFFKHLHPIYIGAHLSLEAEFPMKILLAESIPLMKSLTSSVSVIEVIARMGLPENIIASGIRHGSNSSMYFSFCGIFVLAGLILATRFLNSFVKISLIKNSVIMYFVVYGPYFVRRSFGSYFVDIVVLVFVGLLVTFFVFQARCSSNR
;
A
#
# COMPACT_ATOMS: atom_id res chain seq x y z
N MET A 1 -22.92 14.26 30.63
CA MET A 1 -22.88 12.83 31.01
C MET A 1 -23.53 11.99 29.91
N THR A 2 -22.74 11.46 29.00
CA THR A 2 -23.20 10.59 27.90
C THR A 2 -23.05 9.13 28.31
N LYS A 3 -24.17 8.40 28.42
CA LYS A 3 -24.17 6.95 28.61
C LYS A 3 -23.46 6.30 27.42
N SER A 4 -22.18 5.98 27.62
CA SER A 4 -21.40 5.19 26.66
C SER A 4 -21.89 3.73 26.77
N SER A 5 -22.72 3.30 25.83
CA SER A 5 -22.78 1.89 25.43
C SER A 5 -21.52 1.58 24.61
N GLY A 6 -20.36 1.70 25.27
CA GLY A 6 -19.03 1.89 24.67
C GLY A 6 -18.34 0.61 24.19
N ARG A 7 -18.92 -0.12 23.23
CA ARG A 7 -18.25 -1.29 22.62
C ARG A 7 -17.51 -1.00 21.32
N PHE A 8 -17.92 0.02 20.56
CA PHE A 8 -17.38 0.31 19.23
C PHE A 8 -17.03 1.78 19.07
N VAL A 9 -15.90 2.03 18.40
CA VAL A 9 -15.49 3.34 17.91
C VAL A 9 -15.69 3.35 16.40
N TYR A 10 -16.32 4.42 15.92
CA TYR A 10 -16.54 4.66 14.50
C TYR A 10 -15.54 5.73 14.05
N LEU A 11 -14.70 5.38 13.09
CA LEU A 11 -13.72 6.28 12.50
C LEU A 11 -14.18 6.61 11.08
N GLU A 12 -14.55 7.86 10.85
CA GLU A 12 -14.86 8.34 9.51
C GLU A 12 -13.54 8.61 8.76
N VAL A 13 -13.27 7.82 7.72
CA VAL A 13 -12.00 7.86 6.99
C VAL A 13 -12.17 8.33 5.55
N THR A 14 -13.35 8.85 5.18
CA THR A 14 -13.65 9.41 3.85
C THR A 14 -12.62 10.46 3.42
N ARG A 15 -12.23 11.36 4.33
CA ARG A 15 -11.22 12.40 4.06
C ARG A 15 -9.84 11.81 3.75
N LEU A 16 -9.45 10.75 4.46
CA LEU A 16 -8.19 10.05 4.18
C LEU A 16 -8.21 9.37 2.81
N PHE A 17 -9.34 8.77 2.45
CA PHE A 17 -9.52 8.18 1.12
C PHE A 17 -9.37 9.22 0.02
N LEU A 18 -10.02 10.38 0.14
CA LEU A 18 -9.87 11.46 -0.82
C LEU A 18 -8.41 11.92 -0.95
N VAL A 19 -7.70 12.04 0.18
CA VAL A 19 -6.29 12.46 0.14
C VAL A 19 -5.41 11.40 -0.53
N PHE A 20 -5.51 10.13 -0.14
CA PHE A 20 -4.63 9.06 -0.64
C PHE A 20 -4.92 8.64 -2.09
N TYR A 21 -6.20 8.66 -2.51
CA TYR A 21 -6.61 8.15 -3.82
C TYR A 21 -6.88 9.25 -4.84
N LEU A 22 -6.98 10.52 -4.43
CA LEU A 22 -7.18 11.63 -5.37
C LEU A 22 -6.08 12.69 -5.23
N VAL A 23 -5.92 13.30 -4.06
CA VAL A 23 -5.00 14.44 -3.89
C VAL A 23 -3.54 14.05 -4.12
N PHE A 24 -3.06 13.00 -3.45
CA PHE A 24 -1.66 12.59 -3.58
C PHE A 24 -1.32 12.08 -4.99
N PRO A 25 -2.14 11.23 -5.65
CA PRO A 25 -1.87 10.84 -7.03
C PRO A 25 -1.87 12.01 -8.00
N LEU A 26 -2.78 12.97 -7.84
CA LEU A 26 -2.80 14.20 -8.63
C LEU A 26 -1.51 15.00 -8.46
N ALA A 27 -1.04 15.20 -7.23
CA ALA A 27 0.22 15.90 -6.98
C ALA A 27 1.43 15.11 -7.52
N PHE A 28 1.43 13.79 -7.32
CA PHE A 28 2.56 12.92 -7.66
C PHE A 28 2.75 12.77 -9.17
N TYR A 29 1.68 12.58 -9.95
CA TYR A 29 1.77 12.40 -11.40
C TYR A 29 1.43 13.66 -12.20
N GLY A 30 0.60 14.55 -11.66
CA GLY A 30 0.19 15.77 -12.33
C GLY A 30 1.29 16.82 -12.37
N LEU A 31 2.05 17.01 -11.29
CA LEU A 31 3.15 17.99 -11.29
C LEU A 31 4.26 17.64 -12.30
N PRO A 32 4.77 16.38 -12.37
CA PRO A 32 5.71 16.00 -13.41
C PRO A 32 5.12 16.12 -14.82
N TYR A 33 3.84 15.80 -15.03
CA TYR A 33 3.20 15.98 -16.33
C TYR A 33 3.14 17.46 -16.76
N LEU A 34 2.72 18.36 -15.87
CA LEU A 34 2.68 19.79 -16.17
C LEU A 34 4.08 20.35 -16.48
N TYR A 35 5.10 19.87 -15.76
CA TYR A 35 6.49 20.24 -16.03
C TYR A 35 7.00 19.65 -17.35
N SER A 36 6.60 18.44 -17.74
CA SER A 36 7.05 17.84 -18.99
C SER A 36 6.49 18.56 -20.21
N LEU A 37 5.30 19.16 -20.13
CA LEU A 37 4.67 19.89 -21.25
C LEU A 37 5.55 21.03 -21.81
N SER A 38 6.32 21.72 -20.97
CA SER A 38 7.21 22.79 -21.45
C SER A 38 8.49 22.26 -22.09
N GLU A 39 8.99 21.12 -21.62
CA GLU A 39 10.29 20.54 -22.03
C GLU A 39 10.15 19.43 -23.08
N GLY A 40 8.93 18.97 -23.36
CA GLY A 40 8.64 17.81 -24.20
C GLY A 40 8.97 16.45 -23.54
N ALA A 41 9.99 16.40 -22.69
CA ALA A 41 10.39 15.23 -21.92
C ALA A 41 11.11 15.62 -20.62
N ILE A 42 11.15 14.70 -19.65
CA ILE A 42 11.94 14.86 -18.41
C ILE A 42 13.04 13.80 -18.39
N ARG A 43 14.28 14.25 -18.20
CA ARG A 43 15.42 13.35 -17.97
C ARG A 43 15.48 12.92 -16.52
N LEU A 44 15.36 11.63 -16.29
CA LEU A 44 15.43 11.04 -14.95
C LEU A 44 16.65 10.12 -14.86
N HIS A 45 17.28 10.14 -13.70
CA HIS A 45 18.53 9.43 -13.43
C HIS A 45 18.38 8.46 -12.27
N PHE A 46 18.77 7.20 -12.47
CA PHE A 46 18.93 6.21 -11.40
C PHE A 46 20.27 5.48 -11.52
N PHE A 47 20.30 4.33 -12.22
CA PHE A 47 21.55 3.72 -12.70
C PHE A 47 21.87 4.15 -14.14
N ASN A 48 20.82 4.20 -14.97
CA ASN A 48 20.84 4.76 -16.31
C ASN A 48 20.07 6.08 -16.36
N THR A 49 20.23 6.82 -17.45
CA THR A 49 19.45 8.02 -17.74
C THR A 49 18.33 7.66 -18.71
N PHE A 50 17.11 8.01 -18.37
CA PHE A 50 15.93 7.81 -19.21
C PHE A 50 15.29 9.16 -19.53
N SER A 51 14.90 9.36 -20.78
CA SER A 51 14.17 10.55 -21.23
C SER A 51 12.70 10.18 -21.40
N ILE A 52 11.89 10.49 -20.38
CA ILE A 52 10.47 10.10 -20.37
C ILE A 52 9.67 11.20 -21.06
N SER A 53 8.89 10.82 -22.07
CA SER A 53 8.10 11.76 -22.88
C SER A 53 6.92 12.34 -22.09
N SER A 54 6.43 13.52 -22.53
CA SER A 54 5.21 14.10 -21.96
C SER A 54 3.99 13.20 -22.11
N ASN A 55 3.93 12.41 -23.19
CA ASN A 55 2.85 11.47 -23.43
C ASN A 55 2.84 10.35 -22.38
N ASP A 56 4.01 9.82 -22.01
CA ASP A 56 4.10 8.79 -20.98
C ASP A 56 3.65 9.33 -19.61
N PHE A 57 4.07 10.56 -19.26
CA PHE A 57 3.59 11.22 -18.05
C PHE A 57 2.08 11.47 -18.05
N PHE A 58 1.51 11.84 -19.20
CA PHE A 58 0.07 12.00 -19.36
C PHE A 58 -0.65 10.67 -19.11
N ILE A 59 -0.16 9.60 -19.72
CA ILE A 59 -0.67 8.24 -19.53
C ILE A 59 -0.64 7.89 -18.03
N PHE A 60 0.51 8.06 -17.35
CA PHE A 60 0.63 7.80 -15.92
C PHE A 60 -0.40 8.57 -15.09
N PHE A 61 -0.55 9.87 -15.38
CA PHE A 61 -1.47 10.75 -14.69
C PHE A 61 -2.93 10.28 -14.83
N ILE A 62 -3.38 10.01 -16.06
CA ILE A 62 -4.76 9.63 -16.33
C ILE A 62 -5.12 8.31 -15.66
N GLY A 63 -4.29 7.27 -15.72
CA GLY A 63 -4.70 5.99 -15.10
C GLY A 63 -4.70 6.02 -13.59
N HIS A 64 -3.83 6.78 -12.94
CA HIS A 64 -3.91 6.95 -11.49
C HIS A 64 -5.15 7.75 -11.11
N CYS A 65 -5.56 8.74 -11.92
CA CYS A 65 -6.83 9.43 -11.73
C CYS A 65 -8.03 8.48 -11.90
N LEU A 66 -8.03 7.63 -12.94
CA LEU A 66 -9.09 6.67 -13.20
C LEU A 66 -9.18 5.61 -12.09
N LEU A 67 -8.05 5.04 -11.66
CA LEU A 67 -8.04 4.07 -10.57
C LEU A 67 -8.47 4.70 -9.25
N GLY A 68 -7.90 5.86 -8.91
CA GLY A 68 -8.21 6.57 -7.68
C GLY A 68 -9.70 6.91 -7.58
N SER A 69 -10.25 7.47 -8.66
CA SER A 69 -11.68 7.77 -8.79
C SER A 69 -12.55 6.51 -8.77
N GLY A 70 -12.10 5.43 -9.41
CA GLY A 70 -12.79 4.14 -9.44
C GLY A 70 -12.87 3.48 -8.05
N VAL A 71 -11.77 3.46 -7.31
CA VAL A 71 -11.72 2.97 -5.91
C VAL A 71 -12.61 3.81 -5.02
N LEU A 72 -12.54 5.15 -5.13
CA LEU A 72 -13.40 6.06 -4.40
C LEU A 72 -14.87 5.80 -4.70
N ALA A 73 -15.26 5.75 -5.98
CA ALA A 73 -16.63 5.48 -6.41
C ALA A 73 -17.15 4.11 -5.91
N ALA A 74 -16.29 3.08 -5.94
CA ALA A 74 -16.62 1.75 -5.44
C ALA A 74 -16.86 1.72 -3.91
N CYS A 75 -16.23 2.63 -3.16
CA CYS A 75 -16.38 2.72 -1.70
C CYS A 75 -17.43 3.76 -1.25
N TRP A 76 -17.74 4.76 -2.09
CA TRP A 76 -18.51 5.95 -1.71
C TRP A 76 -19.93 5.65 -1.26
N LYS A 77 -20.66 4.80 -2.01
CA LYS A 77 -22.10 4.52 -1.76
C LYS A 77 -22.37 3.88 -0.40
N GLN A 78 -21.37 3.32 0.26
CA GLN A 78 -21.56 2.48 1.44
C GLN A 78 -21.07 3.12 2.74
N GLY A 79 -20.58 4.35 2.66
CA GLY A 79 -19.92 5.04 3.76
C GLY A 79 -18.54 4.45 4.06
N VAL A 80 -17.52 5.30 4.05
CA VAL A 80 -16.16 4.92 4.41
C VAL A 80 -15.96 5.11 5.92
N ILE A 81 -16.67 4.26 6.68
CA ILE A 81 -16.64 4.28 8.15
C ILE A 81 -16.01 2.98 8.62
N LEU A 82 -14.89 3.11 9.33
CA LEU A 82 -14.20 2.00 9.95
C LEU A 82 -14.75 1.81 11.37
N ARG A 83 -15.42 0.68 11.61
CA ARG A 83 -15.96 0.33 12.93
C ARG A 83 -14.99 -0.60 13.67
N VAL A 84 -14.42 -0.14 14.78
CA VAL A 84 -13.42 -0.88 15.54
C VAL A 84 -13.90 -1.13 16.97
N ARG A 85 -13.69 -2.35 17.48
CA ARG A 85 -14.01 -2.68 18.87
C ARG A 85 -12.85 -2.30 19.80
N ARG A 86 -13.09 -1.44 20.80
CA ARG A 86 -12.10 -1.15 21.85
C ARG A 86 -12.29 -2.08 23.05
N ASN A 87 -12.13 -3.38 22.83
CA ASN A 87 -12.12 -4.34 23.93
C ASN A 87 -10.76 -5.02 24.00
N GLN A 88 -10.05 -4.83 25.11
CA GLN A 88 -8.71 -5.37 25.30
C GLN A 88 -8.80 -6.76 25.94
N SER A 89 -7.99 -7.68 25.44
CA SER A 89 -7.80 -9.01 26.03
C SER A 89 -6.32 -9.35 25.94
N PRO A 90 -5.67 -9.77 27.05
CA PRO A 90 -4.24 -10.09 27.03
C PRO A 90 -3.88 -11.12 25.95
N MET A 91 -4.69 -12.17 25.82
CA MET A 91 -4.48 -13.21 24.80
C MET A 91 -4.54 -12.64 23.37
N PHE A 92 -5.49 -11.73 23.13
CA PHE A 92 -5.59 -11.07 21.83
C PHE A 92 -4.34 -10.20 21.53
N SER A 93 -3.82 -9.49 22.54
CA SER A 93 -2.58 -8.72 22.41
C SER A 93 -1.39 -9.61 22.07
N ILE A 94 -1.25 -10.76 22.74
CA ILE A 94 -0.19 -11.74 22.46
C ILE A 94 -0.30 -12.27 21.04
N ILE A 95 -1.50 -12.71 20.61
CA ILE A 95 -1.74 -13.18 19.24
C ILE A 95 -1.37 -12.11 18.22
N THR A 96 -1.73 -10.85 18.47
CA THR A 96 -1.41 -9.71 17.59
C THR A 96 0.10 -9.51 17.46
N LEU A 97 0.85 -9.59 18.56
CA LEU A 97 2.31 -9.47 18.56
C LEU A 97 2.97 -10.62 17.81
N VAL A 98 2.55 -11.86 18.08
CA VAL A 98 3.09 -13.06 17.43
C VAL A 98 2.86 -13.01 15.92
N LEU A 99 1.64 -12.66 15.48
CA LEU A 99 1.33 -12.56 14.06
C LEU A 99 2.06 -11.42 13.36
N PHE A 100 2.35 -10.33 14.06
CA PHE A 100 3.18 -9.26 13.49
C PHE A 100 4.65 -9.68 13.36
N LEU A 101 5.15 -10.48 14.28
CA LEU A 101 6.53 -10.97 14.28
C LEU A 101 6.77 -12.10 13.26
N LEU A 102 5.78 -12.96 13.05
CA LEU A 102 5.89 -14.16 12.21
C LEU A 102 6.43 -13.90 10.77
N PRO A 103 6.02 -12.85 10.05
CA PRO A 103 6.57 -12.53 8.72
C PRO A 103 8.07 -12.18 8.71
N PHE A 104 8.64 -11.80 9.86
CA PHE A 104 10.08 -11.52 9.98
C PHE A 104 10.88 -12.78 10.27
N LEU A 105 10.26 -13.77 10.92
CA LEU A 105 10.91 -15.05 11.25
C LEU A 105 10.87 -16.05 10.10
N VAL A 106 9.87 -15.96 9.23
CA VAL A 106 9.64 -16.94 8.16
C VAL A 106 9.99 -16.33 6.80
N SER A 107 10.92 -16.93 6.07
CA SER A 107 11.36 -16.46 4.75
C SER A 107 10.35 -16.74 3.63
N ASN A 108 9.28 -17.51 3.89
CA ASN A 108 8.30 -17.91 2.89
C ASN A 108 7.30 -16.79 2.54
N GLY A 109 7.34 -16.31 1.30
CA GLY A 109 6.46 -15.25 0.79
C GLY A 109 4.96 -15.56 0.87
N TYR A 110 4.54 -16.82 0.72
CA TYR A 110 3.13 -17.21 0.85
C TYR A 110 2.63 -17.00 2.28
N ILE A 111 3.44 -17.36 3.28
CA ILE A 111 3.09 -17.16 4.69
C ILE A 111 2.95 -15.66 4.96
N LYS A 112 3.87 -14.82 4.47
CA LYS A 112 3.75 -13.36 4.61
C LYS A 112 2.47 -12.81 3.97
N SER A 113 2.10 -13.32 2.79
CA SER A 113 0.89 -12.89 2.07
C SER A 113 -0.42 -13.24 2.78
N ILE A 114 -0.44 -14.26 3.64
CA ILE A 114 -1.62 -14.67 4.42
C ILE A 114 -1.64 -13.98 5.79
N VAL A 115 -0.48 -13.89 6.45
CA VAL A 115 -0.36 -13.37 7.81
C VAL A 115 -0.70 -11.88 7.88
N MET A 116 -0.30 -11.08 6.88
CA MET A 116 -0.58 -9.65 6.88
C MET A 116 -2.09 -9.32 6.78
N PRO A 117 -2.85 -9.93 5.86
CA PRO A 117 -4.31 -9.85 5.89
C PRO A 117 -4.94 -10.29 7.21
N PHE A 118 -4.45 -11.39 7.78
CA PHE A 118 -4.93 -11.88 9.08
C PHE A 118 -4.68 -10.87 10.20
N PHE A 119 -3.49 -10.25 10.23
CA PHE A 119 -3.14 -9.19 11.15
C PHE A 119 -4.10 -7.99 11.02
N LEU A 120 -4.41 -7.53 9.79
CA LEU A 120 -5.37 -6.44 9.57
C LEU A 120 -6.79 -6.79 10.06
N ILE A 121 -7.27 -8.01 9.80
CA ILE A 121 -8.58 -8.50 10.27
C ILE A 121 -8.64 -8.50 11.80
N LEU A 122 -7.55 -8.88 12.47
CA LEU A 122 -7.46 -8.80 13.93
C LEU A 122 -7.60 -7.36 14.42
N LEU A 123 -6.84 -6.41 13.86
CA LEU A 123 -6.92 -5.00 14.28
C LEU A 123 -8.33 -4.43 14.17
N VAL A 124 -9.07 -4.84 13.13
CA VAL A 124 -10.48 -4.48 12.96
C VAL A 124 -11.37 -5.15 14.02
N CYS A 125 -11.13 -6.43 14.32
CA CYS A 125 -11.84 -7.17 15.35
C CYS A 125 -11.71 -6.51 16.73
N ARG A 126 -10.48 -6.14 17.11
CA ARG A 126 -10.17 -5.49 18.38
C ARG A 126 -8.96 -4.56 18.23
N TRP A 127 -9.16 -3.28 18.51
CA TRP A 127 -8.09 -2.30 18.47
C TRP A 127 -7.10 -2.53 19.61
N PRO A 128 -5.79 -2.63 19.33
CA PRO A 128 -4.78 -2.73 20.38
C PRO A 128 -4.73 -1.49 21.29
N GLY A 129 -4.28 -1.68 22.52
CA GLY A 129 -3.94 -0.57 23.42
C GLY A 129 -2.59 0.06 23.07
N ASN A 130 -2.32 1.26 23.59
CA ASN A 130 -1.07 1.99 23.33
C ASN A 130 0.20 1.17 23.67
N ARG A 131 0.17 0.38 24.76
CA ARG A 131 1.30 -0.49 25.13
C ARG A 131 1.62 -1.53 24.05
N VAL A 132 0.59 -2.11 23.44
CA VAL A 132 0.77 -3.10 22.36
C VAL A 132 1.33 -2.42 21.10
N PHE A 133 0.82 -1.23 20.74
CA PHE A 133 1.39 -0.45 19.64
C PHE A 133 2.85 -0.07 19.87
N LEU A 134 3.23 0.28 21.10
CA LEU A 134 4.60 0.58 21.47
C LEU A 134 5.51 -0.66 21.34
N CYS A 135 5.04 -1.84 21.75
CA CYS A 135 5.76 -3.10 21.49
C CYS A 135 5.89 -3.39 19.99
N LEU A 136 4.81 -3.25 19.20
CA LEU A 136 4.83 -3.43 17.75
C LEU A 136 5.83 -2.46 17.08
N PHE A 137 5.90 -1.21 17.57
CA PHE A 137 6.84 -0.21 17.09
C PHE A 137 8.29 -0.63 17.37
N PHE A 138 8.62 -1.11 18.57
CA PHE A 138 9.97 -1.58 18.88
C PHE A 138 10.36 -2.81 18.05
N ILE A 139 9.44 -3.76 17.82
CA ILE A 139 9.68 -4.89 16.93
C ILE A 139 9.97 -4.39 15.51
N ALA A 140 9.14 -3.49 14.99
CA ALA A 140 9.32 -2.91 13.65
C ALA A 140 10.63 -2.12 13.53
N PHE A 141 10.99 -1.36 14.56
CA PHE A 141 12.21 -0.56 14.60
C PHE A 141 13.46 -1.44 14.65
N ALA A 142 13.47 -2.50 15.46
CA ALA A 142 14.54 -3.48 15.48
C ALA A 142 14.70 -4.16 14.10
N GLN A 143 13.59 -4.53 13.47
CA GLN A 143 13.61 -5.09 12.12
C GLN A 143 14.18 -4.11 11.08
N MET A 144 13.86 -2.82 11.21
CA MET A 144 14.43 -1.77 10.35
C MET A 144 15.96 -1.67 10.53
N LEU A 145 16.47 -1.79 11.75
CA LEU A 145 17.92 -1.77 12.01
C LEU A 145 18.64 -2.99 11.43
N VAL A 146 18.01 -4.16 11.49
CA VAL A 146 18.62 -5.43 11.03
C VAL A 146 18.54 -5.60 9.52
N SER A 147 17.38 -5.31 8.92
CA SER A 147 17.10 -5.64 7.51
C SER A 147 16.94 -4.42 6.61
N ALA A 148 17.11 -3.20 7.14
CA ALA A 148 16.86 -1.95 6.44
C ALA A 148 15.44 -1.82 5.85
N ASP A 149 14.49 -2.65 6.29
CA ASP A 149 13.08 -2.61 5.86
C ASP A 149 12.29 -1.66 6.74
N ARG A 150 11.71 -0.66 6.09
CA ARG A 150 11.13 0.53 6.71
C ARG A 150 9.61 0.48 6.70
N PHE A 151 9.04 -0.42 5.89
CA PHE A 151 7.60 -0.58 5.74
C PHE A 151 6.89 -0.92 7.07
N PRO A 152 7.41 -1.85 7.91
CA PRO A 152 6.76 -2.18 9.17
C PRO A 152 6.62 -1.01 10.15
N VAL A 153 7.63 -0.13 10.20
CA VAL A 153 7.62 1.05 11.10
C VAL A 153 6.50 2.00 10.69
N LEU A 154 6.42 2.32 9.39
CA LEU A 154 5.40 3.22 8.84
C LEU A 154 3.99 2.67 9.04
N LEU A 155 3.81 1.37 8.78
CA LEU A 155 2.57 0.64 9.01
C LEU A 155 2.07 0.81 10.46
N ILE A 156 2.94 0.56 11.44
CA ILE A 156 2.56 0.63 12.86
C ILE A 156 2.28 2.07 13.30
N ILE A 157 3.09 3.04 12.88
CA ILE A 157 2.84 4.46 13.19
C ILE A 157 1.50 4.91 12.60
N MET A 158 1.23 4.58 11.33
CA MET A 158 -0.03 4.92 10.68
C MET A 158 -1.23 4.32 11.40
N LEU A 159 -1.17 3.03 11.73
CA LEU A 159 -2.22 2.36 12.47
C LEU A 159 -2.43 3.04 13.83
N TRP A 160 -1.36 3.29 14.59
CA TRP A 160 -1.46 3.89 15.91
C TRP A 160 -2.06 5.31 15.87
N LEU A 161 -1.68 6.12 14.87
CA LEU A 161 -2.16 7.49 14.70
C LEU A 161 -3.52 7.59 14.00
N LEU A 162 -4.03 6.51 13.39
CA LEU A 162 -5.28 6.51 12.62
C LEU A 162 -6.48 7.15 13.38
N PRO A 163 -6.75 6.82 14.66
CA PRO A 163 -7.87 7.42 15.39
C PRO A 163 -7.72 8.93 15.61
N PHE A 164 -6.48 9.42 15.64
CA PHE A 164 -6.17 10.84 15.73
C PHE A 164 -6.37 11.53 14.38
N ILE A 165 -5.80 10.95 13.31
CA ILE A 165 -5.84 11.52 11.95
C ILE A 165 -7.28 11.56 11.41
N ALA A 166 -8.09 10.52 11.65
CA ALA A 166 -9.47 10.45 11.18
C ALA A 166 -10.37 11.60 11.68
N LYS A 167 -10.02 12.21 12.82
CA LYS A 167 -10.76 13.35 13.41
C LYS A 167 -10.35 14.70 12.82
N GLN A 168 -9.26 14.76 12.09
CA GLN A 168 -8.70 16.01 11.59
C GLN A 168 -9.48 16.53 10.37
N SER A 169 -9.50 17.84 10.21
CA SER A 169 -10.03 18.49 9.00
C SER A 169 -9.22 18.08 7.76
N PHE A 170 -9.85 18.09 6.58
CA PHE A 170 -9.23 17.74 5.31
C PHE A 170 -7.89 18.47 5.06
N PHE A 171 -7.85 19.79 5.27
CA PHE A 171 -6.64 20.59 5.11
C PHE A 171 -5.49 20.17 6.04
N LYS A 172 -5.79 19.86 7.30
CA LYS A 172 -4.80 19.35 8.25
C LYS A 172 -4.25 17.98 7.83
N ILE A 173 -5.08 17.11 7.25
CA ILE A 173 -4.62 15.81 6.73
C ILE A 173 -3.63 16.01 5.58
N ILE A 174 -3.89 16.95 4.67
CA ILE A 174 -2.95 17.30 3.60
C ILE A 174 -1.62 17.79 4.20
N ILE A 175 -1.67 18.72 5.15
CA ILE A 175 -0.47 19.24 5.82
C ILE A 175 0.32 18.13 6.51
N PHE A 176 -0.35 17.27 7.30
CA PHE A 176 0.30 16.12 7.94
C PHE A 176 0.90 15.17 6.92
N GLY A 177 0.24 14.99 5.77
CA GLY A 177 0.75 14.26 4.63
C GLY A 177 2.07 14.82 4.09
N CYS A 178 2.10 16.13 3.80
CA CYS A 178 3.29 16.82 3.33
C CYS A 178 4.44 16.70 4.35
N PHE A 179 4.18 16.93 5.64
CA PHE A 179 5.18 16.77 6.69
C PHE A 179 5.67 15.33 6.81
N ALA A 180 4.76 14.34 6.75
CA ALA A 180 5.13 12.93 6.81
C ALA A 180 6.03 12.55 5.64
N VAL A 181 5.75 13.04 4.43
CA VAL A 181 6.57 12.80 3.22
C VAL A 181 7.96 13.43 3.36
N LEU A 182 8.05 14.67 3.85
CA LEU A 182 9.33 15.33 4.11
C LEU A 182 10.14 14.61 5.21
N PHE A 183 9.47 14.21 6.29
CA PHE A 183 10.08 13.48 7.40
C PHE A 183 10.47 12.05 7.03
N LEU A 184 9.71 11.42 6.14
CA LEU A 184 10.09 10.15 5.51
C LEU A 184 11.44 10.35 4.85
N VAL A 185 11.57 11.30 3.93
CA VAL A 185 12.83 11.53 3.23
C VAL A 185 13.99 11.84 4.17
N PHE A 186 13.74 12.55 5.27
CA PHE A 186 14.70 12.75 6.36
C PHE A 186 15.17 11.43 7.01
N ILE A 187 14.25 10.56 7.43
CA ILE A 187 14.58 9.24 8.03
C ILE A 187 15.20 8.29 6.99
N LEU A 188 14.76 8.41 5.74
CA LEU A 188 15.07 7.48 4.65
C LEU A 188 16.44 7.74 4.01
N GLN A 189 17.10 8.86 4.31
CA GLN A 189 18.48 9.09 3.87
C GLN A 189 19.33 7.88 4.30
N PRO A 190 20.09 7.26 3.38
CA PRO A 190 21.19 6.42 3.84
C PRO A 190 22.05 7.35 4.70
N LEU A 191 22.24 6.99 5.98
CA LEU A 191 23.18 7.63 6.88
C LEU A 191 24.57 7.48 6.24
N ARG A 192 24.89 8.31 5.24
CA ARG A 192 26.27 8.62 4.92
C ARG A 192 26.79 9.26 6.19
N SER A 193 27.72 8.58 6.85
CA SER A 193 28.37 9.06 8.06
C SER A 193 28.81 10.51 7.86
N GLY A 194 28.23 11.44 8.63
CA GLY A 194 28.77 12.78 8.83
C GLY A 194 28.07 13.97 8.14
N ILE A 195 26.93 13.81 7.46
CA ILE A 195 26.20 14.97 6.89
C ILE A 195 24.82 15.07 7.53
N LEU A 196 24.54 16.19 8.18
CA LEU A 196 23.21 16.50 8.72
C LEU A 196 22.26 16.85 7.54
N PRO A 197 21.04 16.30 7.49
CA PRO A 197 20.05 16.72 6.51
C PRO A 197 19.82 18.23 6.53
N PHE A 198 19.78 18.85 5.35
CA PHE A 198 19.68 20.31 5.15
C PHE A 198 20.85 21.13 5.70
N SER A 199 21.98 20.49 6.05
CA SER A 199 23.23 21.22 6.29
C SER A 199 23.91 21.67 5.00
N GLY A 200 23.47 21.18 3.84
CA GLY A 200 23.89 21.61 2.51
C GLY A 200 22.95 22.65 1.87
N TYR A 201 23.29 23.06 0.65
CA TYR A 201 22.54 24.04 -0.13
C TYR A 201 21.16 23.49 -0.59
N PHE A 202 20.29 24.38 -1.09
CA PHE A 202 18.96 24.04 -1.64
C PHE A 202 18.96 22.87 -2.66
N SER A 203 20.12 22.56 -3.25
CA SER A 203 20.36 21.38 -4.08
C SER A 203 20.07 20.04 -3.38
N ASP A 204 20.06 19.96 -2.05
CA ASP A 204 19.72 18.74 -1.31
C ASP A 204 18.23 18.40 -1.37
N TYR A 205 17.35 19.38 -1.65
CA TYR A 205 15.94 19.12 -1.94
C TYR A 205 15.74 18.39 -3.28
N SER A 206 16.71 18.48 -4.21
CA SER A 206 16.70 17.66 -5.43
C SER A 206 16.77 16.16 -5.12
N TYR A 207 17.27 15.78 -3.95
CA TYR A 207 17.34 14.40 -3.50
C TYR A 207 15.96 13.78 -3.28
N PHE A 208 14.99 14.56 -2.78
CA PHE A 208 13.59 14.16 -2.69
C PHE A 208 13.07 13.71 -4.06
N PHE A 209 13.31 14.55 -5.07
CA PHE A 209 12.88 14.28 -6.43
C PHE A 209 13.62 13.08 -7.03
N LYS A 210 14.94 12.96 -6.79
CA LYS A 210 15.75 11.80 -7.21
C LYS A 210 15.25 10.48 -6.63
N HIS A 211 14.69 10.47 -5.42
CA HIS A 211 14.05 9.29 -4.84
C HIS A 211 12.73 8.89 -5.49
N LEU A 212 12.13 9.76 -6.31
CA LEU A 212 10.96 9.44 -7.09
C LEU A 212 11.31 8.91 -8.49
N HIS A 213 12.53 9.18 -8.99
CA HIS A 213 12.97 8.75 -10.33
C HIS A 213 12.73 7.25 -10.62
N PRO A 214 13.06 6.30 -9.72
CA PRO A 214 12.88 4.87 -10.01
C PRO A 214 11.41 4.46 -10.23
N ILE A 215 10.46 5.25 -9.72
CA ILE A 215 9.02 4.99 -9.88
C ILE A 215 8.60 5.36 -11.30
N TYR A 216 8.98 6.55 -11.76
CA TYR A 216 8.66 7.01 -13.11
C TYR A 216 9.42 6.20 -14.17
N ILE A 217 10.69 5.87 -13.93
CA ILE A 217 11.49 5.02 -14.82
C ILE A 217 10.84 3.63 -14.92
N GLY A 218 10.46 3.01 -13.80
CA GLY A 218 9.79 1.71 -13.81
C GLY A 218 8.46 1.73 -14.55
N ALA A 219 7.68 2.80 -14.39
CA ALA A 219 6.42 2.98 -15.12
C ALA A 219 6.64 3.14 -16.63
N HIS A 220 7.64 3.92 -17.05
CA HIS A 220 8.00 4.12 -18.45
C HIS A 220 8.49 2.82 -19.11
N LEU A 221 9.42 2.10 -18.49
CA LEU A 221 9.86 0.79 -18.98
C LEU A 221 8.69 -0.20 -19.07
N SER A 222 7.71 -0.10 -18.17
CA SER A 222 6.49 -0.92 -18.23
C SER A 222 5.57 -0.59 -19.41
N LEU A 223 5.64 0.62 -19.97
CA LEU A 223 4.95 0.95 -21.22
C LEU A 223 5.68 0.35 -22.42
N GLU A 224 7.01 0.41 -22.42
CA GLU A 224 7.84 -0.07 -23.53
C GLU A 224 7.86 -1.61 -23.66
N ALA A 225 7.81 -2.35 -22.55
CA ALA A 225 8.10 -3.78 -22.51
C ALA A 225 7.01 -4.74 -23.02
N GLU A 226 5.97 -4.25 -23.73
CA GLU A 226 4.81 -5.01 -24.27
C GLU A 226 4.58 -6.42 -23.66
N PHE A 227 3.83 -6.49 -22.56
CA PHE A 227 3.61 -7.77 -21.87
C PHE A 227 2.52 -8.63 -22.51
N PRO A 228 2.79 -9.93 -22.78
CA PRO A 228 1.77 -10.89 -23.18
C PRO A 228 0.64 -11.01 -22.14
N MET A 229 -0.61 -11.16 -22.62
CA MET A 229 -1.80 -11.29 -21.76
C MET A 229 -1.67 -12.40 -20.71
N LYS A 230 -1.03 -13.53 -21.05
CA LYS A 230 -0.78 -14.64 -20.12
C LYS A 230 0.03 -14.20 -18.89
N ILE A 231 1.08 -13.39 -19.10
CA ILE A 231 1.93 -12.89 -18.02
C ILE A 231 1.14 -11.90 -17.15
N LEU A 232 0.36 -11.02 -17.79
CA LEU A 232 -0.47 -10.04 -17.08
C LEU A 232 -1.58 -10.70 -16.22
N LEU A 233 -2.19 -11.77 -16.72
CA LEU A 233 -3.17 -12.57 -15.97
C LEU A 233 -2.51 -13.34 -14.82
N ALA A 234 -1.31 -13.89 -15.04
CA ALA A 234 -0.58 -14.63 -14.00
C ALA A 234 -0.22 -13.77 -12.79
N GLU A 235 0.02 -12.48 -12.99
CA GLU A 235 0.30 -11.49 -11.93
C GLU A 235 -0.97 -10.95 -11.27
N SER A 236 -2.12 -11.07 -11.95
CA SER A 236 -3.41 -10.57 -11.48
C SER A 236 -4.24 -11.64 -10.78
N ILE A 237 -3.84 -12.91 -10.82
CA ILE A 237 -4.57 -14.02 -10.17
C ILE A 237 -3.68 -14.57 -9.03
N PRO A 238 -4.18 -14.64 -7.78
CA PRO A 238 -3.43 -15.21 -6.68
C PRO A 238 -2.89 -16.61 -7.02
N LEU A 239 -1.61 -16.86 -6.71
CA LEU A 239 -0.89 -18.14 -6.95
C LEU A 239 -0.70 -18.53 -8.43
N MET A 240 -1.32 -17.84 -9.40
CA MET A 240 -1.26 -18.24 -10.81
C MET A 240 0.16 -18.20 -11.34
N LYS A 241 0.94 -17.17 -11.01
CA LYS A 241 2.37 -17.07 -11.34
C LYS A 241 3.19 -18.29 -10.92
N SER A 242 2.90 -18.83 -9.73
CA SER A 242 3.55 -20.01 -9.20
C SER A 242 3.13 -21.29 -9.92
N LEU A 243 1.87 -21.36 -10.36
CA LEU A 243 1.33 -22.48 -11.14
C LEU A 243 1.83 -22.48 -12.57
N THR A 244 2.01 -21.30 -13.18
CA THR A 244 2.39 -21.15 -14.58
C THR A 244 3.89 -20.93 -14.79
N SER A 245 4.70 -20.95 -13.71
CA SER A 245 6.14 -20.66 -13.70
C SER A 245 6.51 -19.44 -14.55
N SER A 246 5.64 -18.42 -14.56
CA SER A 246 5.78 -17.28 -15.45
C SER A 246 6.75 -16.26 -14.88
N VAL A 247 7.63 -15.73 -15.73
CA VAL A 247 8.57 -14.67 -15.35
C VAL A 247 7.80 -13.44 -14.88
N SER A 248 8.26 -12.86 -13.78
CA SER A 248 7.63 -11.69 -13.17
C SER A 248 7.72 -10.47 -14.09
N VAL A 249 6.65 -9.69 -14.21
CA VAL A 249 6.69 -8.39 -14.91
C VAL A 249 7.74 -7.49 -14.25
N ILE A 250 7.82 -7.50 -12.91
CA ILE A 250 8.87 -6.78 -12.16
C ILE A 250 10.26 -7.27 -12.54
N GLU A 251 10.43 -8.56 -12.84
CA GLU A 251 11.74 -9.11 -13.18
C GLU A 251 12.16 -8.73 -14.60
N VAL A 252 11.22 -8.69 -15.55
CA VAL A 252 11.48 -8.18 -16.90
C VAL A 252 11.88 -6.71 -16.84
N ILE A 253 11.12 -5.87 -16.13
CA ILE A 253 11.44 -4.44 -15.96
C ILE A 253 12.77 -4.25 -15.22
N ALA A 254 13.05 -5.05 -14.19
CA ALA A 254 14.32 -4.99 -13.50
C ALA A 254 15.49 -5.31 -14.44
N ARG A 255 15.36 -6.29 -15.35
CA ARG A 255 16.38 -6.61 -16.35
C ARG A 255 16.61 -5.50 -17.36
N MET A 256 15.59 -4.70 -17.67
CA MET A 256 15.71 -3.52 -18.56
C MET A 256 16.33 -2.31 -17.85
N GLY A 257 16.02 -2.12 -16.58
CA GLY A 257 16.36 -0.90 -15.84
C GLY A 257 17.58 -0.98 -14.92
N LEU A 258 18.04 -2.18 -14.56
CA LEU A 258 19.10 -2.40 -13.57
C LEU A 258 20.31 -3.14 -14.16
N PRO A 259 21.54 -2.81 -13.71
CA PRO A 259 22.73 -3.59 -14.01
C PRO A 259 22.67 -5.05 -13.50
N GLU A 260 23.30 -5.98 -14.22
CA GLU A 260 23.28 -7.42 -13.91
C GLU A 260 23.81 -7.76 -12.50
N ASN A 261 24.83 -7.04 -12.02
CA ASN A 261 25.38 -7.24 -10.67
C ASN A 261 24.35 -6.92 -9.55
N ILE A 262 23.47 -5.94 -9.75
CA ILE A 262 22.36 -5.64 -8.83
C ILE A 262 21.27 -6.71 -8.94
N ILE A 263 21.03 -7.20 -10.14
CA ILE A 263 20.06 -8.27 -10.42
C ILE A 263 20.49 -9.59 -9.76
N ALA A 264 21.78 -9.93 -9.83
CA ALA A 264 22.38 -11.16 -9.32
C ALA A 264 22.61 -11.13 -7.80
N SER A 265 22.89 -9.96 -7.21
CA SER A 265 23.06 -9.82 -5.76
C SER A 265 21.74 -9.92 -4.97
N GLY A 266 20.58 -9.86 -5.64
CA GLY A 266 19.28 -9.95 -4.98
C GLY A 266 18.91 -8.75 -4.12
N ILE A 267 19.75 -7.70 -4.07
CA ILE A 267 19.56 -6.45 -3.30
C ILE A 267 18.57 -5.52 -4.02
N ARG A 268 17.52 -6.07 -4.63
CA ARG A 268 16.52 -5.30 -5.35
C ARG A 268 15.58 -4.63 -4.35
N HIS A 269 15.92 -3.43 -3.91
CA HIS A 269 15.02 -2.58 -3.12
C HIS A 269 14.39 -1.50 -4.02
N GLY A 270 13.22 -1.81 -4.59
CA GLY A 270 12.44 -0.93 -5.48
C GLY A 270 12.61 -1.31 -6.95
N SER A 271 11.57 -1.38 -7.79
CA SER A 271 10.41 -0.50 -7.93
C SER A 271 9.17 -1.32 -8.32
N ASN A 272 8.13 -1.33 -7.48
CA ASN A 272 6.87 -2.07 -7.67
C ASN A 272 5.87 -1.35 -8.58
N SER A 273 6.33 -0.71 -9.65
CA SER A 273 5.48 -0.01 -10.62
C SER A 273 5.31 -0.81 -11.92
N SER A 274 5.28 -2.14 -11.83
CA SER A 274 5.02 -2.98 -12.99
C SER A 274 3.50 -3.12 -13.14
N MET A 275 2.91 -2.47 -14.15
CA MET A 275 1.48 -2.43 -14.55
C MET A 275 0.76 -1.08 -14.30
N TYR A 276 0.05 -0.43 -15.22
CA TYR A 276 -0.56 -0.86 -16.50
C TYR A 276 -1.02 0.35 -17.32
N PHE A 277 -0.62 0.45 -18.59
CA PHE A 277 -1.38 1.18 -19.62
C PHE A 277 -1.35 0.54 -21.00
N SER A 278 -1.18 -0.78 -21.07
CA SER A 278 -1.59 -1.51 -22.26
C SER A 278 -3.11 -1.71 -22.24
N PHE A 279 -3.72 -1.96 -23.40
CA PHE A 279 -5.15 -2.29 -23.54
C PHE A 279 -5.63 -3.36 -22.53
N CYS A 280 -4.78 -4.36 -22.22
CA CYS A 280 -5.06 -5.40 -21.24
C CYS A 280 -5.19 -4.87 -19.79
N GLY A 281 -4.47 -3.80 -19.46
CA GLY A 281 -4.52 -3.15 -18.15
C GLY A 281 -5.88 -2.58 -17.79
N ILE A 282 -6.66 -2.17 -18.81
CA ILE A 282 -8.03 -1.67 -18.63
C ILE A 282 -8.95 -2.78 -18.12
N PHE A 283 -8.80 -4.02 -18.59
CA PHE A 283 -9.59 -5.15 -18.10
C PHE A 283 -9.25 -5.52 -16.66
N VAL A 284 -7.97 -5.48 -16.28
CA VAL A 284 -7.55 -5.71 -14.89
C VAL A 284 -8.06 -4.58 -13.98
N LEU A 285 -7.99 -3.33 -14.43
CA LEU A 285 -8.55 -2.18 -13.73
C LEU A 285 -10.06 -2.31 -13.54
N ALA A 286 -10.80 -2.68 -14.61
CA ALA A 286 -12.23 -2.92 -14.55
C ALA A 286 -12.55 -4.08 -13.59
N GLY A 287 -11.79 -5.18 -13.66
CA GLY A 287 -11.89 -6.32 -12.75
C GLY A 287 -11.66 -5.92 -11.30
N LEU A 288 -10.67 -5.06 -11.02
CA LEU A 288 -10.39 -4.53 -9.69
C LEU A 288 -11.53 -3.65 -9.16
N ILE A 289 -12.05 -2.73 -9.98
CA ILE A 289 -13.16 -1.87 -9.60
C ILE A 289 -14.43 -2.71 -9.37
N LEU A 290 -14.72 -3.65 -10.26
CA LEU A 290 -15.87 -4.55 -10.16
C LEU A 290 -15.74 -5.47 -8.94
N ALA A 291 -14.57 -6.06 -8.69
CA ALA A 291 -14.33 -6.86 -7.50
C ALA A 291 -14.45 -6.02 -6.24
N THR A 292 -13.83 -4.84 -6.18
CA THR A 292 -13.97 -3.93 -5.02
C THR A 292 -15.43 -3.59 -4.78
N ARG A 293 -16.19 -3.27 -5.82
CA ARG A 293 -17.64 -2.99 -5.74
C ARG A 293 -18.43 -4.22 -5.31
N PHE A 294 -18.14 -5.39 -5.89
CA PHE A 294 -18.81 -6.65 -5.57
C PHE A 294 -18.55 -7.07 -4.12
N LEU A 295 -17.31 -6.99 -3.67
CA LEU A 295 -16.90 -7.29 -2.29
C LEU A 295 -17.58 -6.36 -1.30
N ASN A 296 -17.66 -5.08 -1.65
CA ASN A 296 -18.39 -4.09 -0.88
C ASN A 296 -19.90 -4.38 -0.86
N SER A 297 -20.52 -4.82 -1.97
CA SER A 297 -21.98 -5.04 -2.05
C SER A 297 -22.48 -6.39 -1.54
N PHE A 298 -21.70 -7.46 -1.76
CA PHE A 298 -22.09 -8.84 -1.50
C PHE A 298 -21.76 -9.25 -0.07
N VAL A 299 -20.74 -8.63 0.53
CA VAL A 299 -20.30 -8.99 1.87
C VAL A 299 -21.08 -8.19 2.91
N LYS A 300 -22.26 -8.72 3.29
CA LYS A 300 -23.03 -8.26 4.47
C LYS A 300 -22.26 -8.41 5.80
N ILE A 301 -21.07 -9.03 5.77
CA ILE A 301 -20.22 -9.27 6.94
C ILE A 301 -19.40 -8.01 7.23
N SER A 302 -19.84 -7.26 8.24
CA SER A 302 -19.15 -6.03 8.70
C SER A 302 -17.64 -6.18 8.95
N LEU A 303 -17.18 -7.39 9.32
CA LEU A 303 -15.76 -7.68 9.53
C LEU A 303 -14.93 -7.54 8.24
N ILE A 304 -15.37 -8.18 7.15
CA ILE A 304 -14.65 -8.16 5.87
C ILE A 304 -14.68 -6.76 5.28
N LYS A 305 -15.86 -6.09 5.29
CA LYS A 305 -15.98 -4.68 4.85
C LYS A 305 -14.99 -3.78 5.60
N ASN A 306 -14.96 -3.84 6.93
CA ASN A 306 -14.04 -3.05 7.72
C ASN A 306 -12.56 -3.40 7.45
N SER A 307 -12.26 -4.67 7.16
CA SER A 307 -10.90 -5.13 6.82
C SER A 307 -10.43 -4.59 5.47
N VAL A 308 -11.33 -4.56 4.47
CA VAL A 308 -11.06 -3.93 3.17
C VAL A 308 -10.85 -2.43 3.33
N ILE A 309 -11.68 -1.74 4.11
CA ILE A 309 -11.49 -0.32 4.42
C ILE A 309 -10.14 -0.09 5.14
N MET A 310 -9.81 -0.92 6.13
CA MET A 310 -8.53 -0.85 6.85
C MET A 310 -7.34 -1.03 5.90
N TYR A 311 -7.43 -2.00 5.01
CA TYR A 311 -6.41 -2.24 3.98
C TYR A 311 -6.22 -1.00 3.11
N PHE A 312 -7.29 -0.38 2.61
CA PHE A 312 -7.18 0.85 1.82
C PHE A 312 -6.61 2.03 2.63
N VAL A 313 -6.95 2.18 3.91
CA VAL A 313 -6.33 3.22 4.76
C VAL A 313 -4.82 2.99 4.89
N VAL A 314 -4.41 1.76 5.19
CA VAL A 314 -3.02 1.40 5.49
C VAL A 314 -2.15 1.45 4.24
N TYR A 315 -2.65 0.92 3.12
CA TYR A 315 -1.91 0.83 1.86
C TYR A 315 -2.14 2.04 0.95
N GLY A 316 -3.03 2.97 1.31
CA GLY A 316 -3.33 4.18 0.56
C GLY A 316 -2.10 5.06 0.25
N PRO A 317 -1.19 5.33 1.20
CA PRO A 317 0.02 6.11 0.89
C PRO A 317 0.96 5.45 -0.12
N TYR A 318 0.88 4.13 -0.27
CA TYR A 318 1.68 3.36 -1.22
C TYR A 318 1.00 3.22 -2.59
N PHE A 319 -0.18 3.81 -2.76
CA PHE A 319 -0.96 3.74 -3.99
C PHE A 319 -0.21 4.23 -5.22
N VAL A 320 0.55 5.30 -5.08
CA VAL A 320 1.41 5.85 -6.15
C VAL A 320 2.64 4.98 -6.47
N ARG A 321 2.83 3.84 -5.80
CA ARG A 321 3.99 2.95 -5.98
C ARG A 321 3.61 1.50 -6.25
N ARG A 322 2.32 1.19 -6.39
CA ARG A 322 1.83 -0.20 -6.45
C ARG A 322 1.10 -0.48 -7.76
N SER A 323 1.32 -1.70 -8.26
CA SER A 323 0.62 -2.23 -9.42
C SER A 323 -0.85 -2.55 -9.11
N PHE A 324 -1.71 -2.43 -10.14
CA PHE A 324 -3.13 -2.77 -10.00
C PHE A 324 -3.32 -4.27 -9.70
N GLY A 325 -2.48 -5.12 -10.30
CA GLY A 325 -2.46 -6.57 -10.06
C GLY A 325 -2.14 -6.90 -8.60
N SER A 326 -1.13 -6.25 -8.00
CA SER A 326 -0.82 -6.46 -6.57
C SER A 326 -1.96 -5.99 -5.66
N TYR A 327 -2.61 -4.87 -5.98
CA TYR A 327 -3.80 -4.43 -5.26
C TYR A 327 -4.94 -5.44 -5.33
N PHE A 328 -5.18 -6.00 -6.52
CA PHE A 328 -6.22 -6.99 -6.72
C PHE A 328 -5.93 -8.29 -5.95
N VAL A 329 -4.71 -8.83 -6.07
CA VAL A 329 -4.30 -10.04 -5.36
C VAL A 329 -4.45 -9.86 -3.85
N ASP A 330 -3.97 -8.76 -3.29
CA ASP A 330 -4.08 -8.48 -1.85
C ASP A 330 -5.55 -8.45 -1.39
N ILE A 331 -6.43 -7.80 -2.15
CA ILE A 331 -7.86 -7.73 -1.83
C ILE A 331 -8.49 -9.12 -1.88
N VAL A 332 -8.19 -9.92 -2.91
CA VAL A 332 -8.72 -11.29 -3.04
C VAL A 332 -8.24 -12.16 -1.88
N VAL A 333 -6.95 -12.11 -1.53
CA VAL A 333 -6.39 -12.87 -0.40
C VAL A 333 -7.01 -12.40 0.92
N LEU A 334 -7.17 -11.09 1.13
CA LEU A 334 -7.82 -10.55 2.31
C LEU A 334 -9.26 -11.04 2.47
N VAL A 335 -10.01 -11.09 1.38
CA VAL A 335 -11.39 -11.60 1.40
C VAL A 335 -11.40 -13.08 1.69
N PHE A 336 -10.54 -13.86 1.04
CA PHE A 336 -10.42 -15.30 1.28
C PHE A 336 -10.12 -15.60 2.76
N VAL A 337 -9.10 -14.95 3.34
CA VAL A 337 -8.76 -15.08 4.76
C VAL A 337 -9.91 -14.60 5.65
N GLY A 338 -10.56 -13.48 5.30
CA GLY A 338 -11.71 -12.95 6.03
C GLY A 338 -12.90 -13.90 6.05
N LEU A 339 -13.18 -14.60 4.95
CA LEU A 339 -14.21 -15.63 4.86
C LEU A 339 -13.88 -16.82 5.76
N LEU A 340 -12.64 -17.32 5.72
CA LEU A 340 -12.18 -18.41 6.59
C LEU A 340 -12.34 -18.04 8.07
N VAL A 341 -11.84 -16.86 8.48
CA VAL A 341 -11.97 -16.39 9.87
C VAL A 341 -13.44 -16.29 10.27
N THR A 342 -14.29 -15.75 9.40
CA THR A 342 -15.73 -15.62 9.69
C THR A 342 -16.38 -16.99 9.84
N PHE A 343 -16.04 -17.95 8.98
CA PHE A 343 -16.54 -19.32 9.02
C PHE A 343 -16.16 -20.01 10.33
N PHE A 344 -14.88 -19.99 10.72
CA PHE A 344 -14.42 -20.61 11.96
C PHE A 344 -15.03 -19.98 13.21
N VAL A 345 -15.18 -18.65 13.24
CA VAL A 345 -15.83 -17.94 14.35
C VAL A 345 -17.32 -18.27 14.43
N PHE A 346 -18.00 -18.42 13.30
CA PHE A 346 -19.41 -18.79 13.26
C PHE A 346 -19.62 -20.22 13.74
N GLN A 347 -18.79 -21.16 13.27
CA GLN A 347 -18.84 -22.56 13.68
C GLN A 347 -18.59 -22.74 15.19
N ALA A 348 -17.59 -22.04 15.75
CA ALA A 348 -17.29 -22.09 17.18
C ALA A 348 -18.44 -21.56 18.07
N ARG A 349 -19.24 -20.60 17.58
CA ARG A 349 -20.43 -20.11 18.30
C ARG A 349 -21.58 -21.10 18.24
N CYS A 350 -21.77 -21.78 17.11
CA CYS A 350 -22.81 -22.81 16.97
C CYS A 350 -22.49 -24.07 17.79
N SER A 351 -21.22 -24.41 18.01
CA SER A 351 -20.85 -25.54 18.87
C SER A 351 -20.87 -25.22 20.37
N SER A 352 -20.74 -23.95 20.76
CA SER A 352 -20.83 -23.50 22.16
C SER A 352 -22.27 -23.33 22.67
N ASN A 353 -23.25 -23.35 21.76
CA ASN A 353 -24.69 -23.26 22.05
C ASN A 353 -25.41 -24.61 21.89
N ARG A 354 -24.66 -25.69 21.68
CA ARG A 354 -25.11 -27.09 21.84
C ARG A 354 -24.40 -27.63 23.06
#